data_AF-A0A7S2FBR9-F1
#
_entry.id   AF-A0A7S2FBR9-F1
#
_cell.length_a   1.000
_cell.length_b   1.000
_cell.length_c   1.000
_cell.angle_alpha   90.00
_cell.angle_beta   90.00
_cell.angle_gamma   90.00
#
_symmetry.space_group_name_H-M   'P 1'
#
loop_
_entity.id
_entity.type
_entity.pdbx_description
1 polymer ?
#
loop_
_entity_poly.entity_id
_entity_poly.type
_entity_poly.pdbx_seq_one_letter_code
_entity_poly.pdbx_strand_id
1 'polypeptide(L)'
;WSNKTQFSQQKYLAQKEKKHAPRVRLLRCDVASVCETYFLKNTEKVNNLRPDSLAQVLAYSNVYAGCQALVFDTCMGVVVAACADRLDGHGRILAAFAGQQHHFDAMKRFNFSERQEAVVVPFHTTEIGKLVEPEEEEPDESPEAVEARARVLIDTYPEFVVEKMATLTDEAKKNEYLQRREARIRRQCAKPLPGSVRNWLRHTSDSLIIATEFNPLAVLLELLPLLAPSAPFV
;
A
#
# COMPACT_ATOMS: atom_id res chain seq x y z
N TRP A 1 51.92 -13.81 -9.15
CA TRP A 1 50.81 -14.77 -9.32
C TRP A 1 51.19 -16.12 -8.71
N SER A 2 52.29 -16.72 -9.16
CA SER A 2 52.79 -18.04 -8.73
C SER A 2 53.12 -18.18 -7.23
N ASN A 3 53.45 -17.09 -6.53
CA ASN A 3 53.75 -17.12 -5.09
C ASN A 3 52.50 -16.99 -4.18
N LYS A 4 51.30 -16.87 -4.77
CA LYS A 4 50.04 -16.75 -4.01
C LYS A 4 49.38 -18.11 -3.86
N THR A 5 48.80 -18.37 -2.70
CA THR A 5 47.93 -19.54 -2.49
C THR A 5 46.73 -19.51 -3.44
N GLN A 6 46.15 -20.67 -3.74
CA GLN A 6 44.98 -20.77 -4.63
C GLN A 6 43.81 -19.89 -4.14
N PHE A 7 43.53 -19.85 -2.83
CA PHE A 7 42.51 -18.97 -2.25
C PHE A 7 42.82 -17.48 -2.45
N SER A 8 44.09 -17.09 -2.34
CA SER A 8 44.50 -15.70 -2.57
C SER A 8 44.37 -15.29 -4.04
N GLN A 9 44.61 -16.23 -4.97
CA GLN A 9 44.41 -16.02 -6.39
C GLN A 9 42.91 -15.86 -6.72
N GLN A 10 42.05 -16.75 -6.21
CA GLN A 10 40.59 -16.67 -6.39
C GLN A 10 39.99 -15.40 -5.81
N LYS A 11 40.38 -15.02 -4.58
CA LYS A 11 39.94 -13.75 -3.95
C LYS A 11 40.34 -12.54 -4.80
N TYR A 12 41.55 -12.54 -5.37
CA TYR A 12 42.01 -11.48 -6.25
C TYR A 12 41.20 -11.43 -7.56
N LEU A 13 40.92 -12.58 -8.18
CA LEU A 13 40.08 -12.66 -9.38
C LEU A 13 38.68 -12.15 -9.10
N ALA A 14 38.02 -12.59 -8.02
CA ALA A 14 36.69 -12.12 -7.65
C ALA A 14 36.65 -10.58 -7.42
N GLN A 15 37.70 -10.02 -6.83
CA GLN A 15 37.83 -8.57 -6.67
C GLN A 15 37.99 -7.84 -8.01
N LYS A 16 38.74 -8.42 -8.96
CA LYS A 16 38.91 -7.88 -10.31
C LYS A 16 37.63 -7.99 -11.13
N GLU A 17 36.94 -9.12 -11.06
CA GLU A 17 35.65 -9.33 -11.71
C GLU A 17 34.62 -8.31 -11.20
N LYS A 18 34.50 -8.13 -9.87
CA LYS A 18 33.60 -7.13 -9.28
C LYS A 18 33.87 -5.70 -9.77
N LYS A 19 35.14 -5.35 -10.04
CA LYS A 19 35.54 -4.01 -10.50
C LYS A 19 35.39 -3.81 -12.01
N HIS A 20 35.75 -4.82 -12.80
CA HIS A 20 35.96 -4.67 -14.24
C HIS A 20 34.90 -5.39 -15.09
N ALA A 21 34.11 -6.28 -14.50
CA ALA A 21 33.05 -7.01 -15.17
C ALA A 21 31.77 -7.01 -14.32
N PRO A 22 31.17 -5.84 -14.04
CA PRO A 22 29.92 -5.78 -13.29
C PRO A 22 28.82 -6.52 -14.04
N ARG A 23 28.16 -7.45 -13.34
CA ARG A 23 27.03 -8.22 -13.87
C ARG A 23 25.75 -7.76 -13.18
N VAL A 24 24.72 -7.50 -13.96
CA VAL A 24 23.38 -7.16 -13.45
C VAL A 24 22.45 -8.31 -13.74
N ARG A 25 21.61 -8.66 -12.77
CA ARG A 25 20.52 -9.62 -12.91
C ARG A 25 19.21 -8.87 -12.70
N LEU A 26 18.31 -8.98 -13.66
CA LEU A 26 16.94 -8.48 -13.50
C LEU A 26 16.15 -9.49 -12.69
N LEU A 27 15.48 -9.02 -11.65
CA LEU A 27 14.61 -9.82 -10.79
C LEU A 27 13.19 -9.29 -10.92
N ARG A 28 12.22 -10.17 -10.70
CA ARG A 28 10.82 -9.75 -10.54
C ARG A 28 10.71 -8.92 -9.25
N CYS A 29 9.88 -7.87 -9.29
CA CYS A 29 9.49 -7.15 -8.08
C CYS A 29 8.48 -7.99 -7.29
N ASP A 30 8.97 -8.97 -6.54
CA ASP A 30 8.19 -9.71 -5.54
C ASP A 30 8.42 -9.14 -4.14
N VAL A 31 7.63 -9.62 -3.17
CA VAL A 31 7.67 -9.17 -1.77
C VAL A 31 9.07 -9.29 -1.18
N ALA A 32 9.75 -10.42 -1.42
CA ALA A 32 11.08 -10.69 -0.91
C ALA A 32 12.13 -9.73 -1.49
N SER A 33 12.15 -9.56 -2.81
CA SER A 33 13.14 -8.69 -3.49
C SER A 33 12.94 -7.22 -3.16
N VAL A 34 11.69 -6.76 -3.05
CA VAL A 34 11.39 -5.38 -2.66
C VAL A 34 11.79 -5.15 -1.20
N CYS A 35 11.41 -6.04 -0.28
CA CYS A 35 11.80 -5.95 1.12
C CYS A 35 13.33 -5.97 1.29
N GLU A 36 14.03 -6.87 0.60
CA GLU A 36 15.49 -6.96 0.62
C GLU A 36 16.14 -5.67 0.09
N THR A 37 15.59 -5.10 -0.98
CA THR A 37 16.09 -3.84 -1.54
C THR A 37 15.96 -2.68 -0.55
N TYR A 38 14.83 -2.56 0.14
CA TYR A 38 14.66 -1.53 1.18
C TYR A 38 15.55 -1.81 2.39
N PHE A 39 15.66 -3.06 2.83
CA PHE A 39 16.54 -3.45 3.93
C PHE A 39 18.02 -3.14 3.65
N LEU A 40 18.50 -3.32 2.41
CA LEU A 40 19.89 -3.04 2.04
C LEU A 40 20.19 -1.57 1.77
N LYS A 41 19.21 -0.79 1.29
CA LYS A 41 19.44 0.62 0.88
C LYS A 41 18.94 1.65 1.88
N ASN A 42 17.82 1.39 2.54
CA ASN A 42 17.10 2.34 3.39
C ASN A 42 16.50 1.62 4.62
N THR A 43 17.33 0.92 5.38
CA THR A 43 16.93 0.03 6.47
C THR A 43 16.06 0.72 7.52
N GLU A 44 16.42 1.95 7.89
CA GLU A 44 15.70 2.75 8.89
C GLU A 44 14.27 3.07 8.46
N LYS A 45 14.03 3.32 7.16
CA LYS A 45 12.69 3.66 6.64
C LYS A 45 11.70 2.49 6.69
N VAL A 46 12.20 1.27 6.81
CA VAL A 46 11.39 0.07 6.98
C VAL A 46 11.51 -0.50 8.39
N ASN A 47 11.86 0.33 9.39
CA ASN A 47 12.03 -0.07 10.78
C ASN A 47 12.96 -1.28 10.96
N ASN A 48 13.99 -1.40 10.12
CA ASN A 48 14.90 -2.54 10.08
C ASN A 48 14.23 -3.90 9.79
N LEU A 49 13.06 -3.89 9.15
CA LEU A 49 12.34 -5.08 8.73
C LEU A 49 13.17 -5.90 7.72
N ARG A 50 13.50 -7.13 8.10
CA ARG A 50 14.20 -8.07 7.23
C ARG A 50 13.22 -8.94 6.43
N PRO A 51 13.64 -9.48 5.28
CA PRO A 51 12.81 -10.40 4.49
C PRO A 51 12.36 -11.66 5.26
N ASP A 52 13.20 -12.23 6.12
CA ASP A 52 12.85 -13.37 6.97
C ASP A 52 11.77 -13.02 7.99
N SER A 53 11.88 -11.84 8.61
CA SER A 53 10.88 -11.34 9.57
C SER A 53 9.56 -11.05 8.87
N LEU A 54 9.58 -10.44 7.68
CA LEU A 54 8.37 -10.24 6.88
C LEU A 54 7.69 -11.55 6.51
N ALA A 55 8.45 -12.59 6.14
CA ALA A 55 7.89 -13.91 5.86
C ALA A 55 7.21 -14.52 7.10
N GLN A 56 7.80 -14.36 8.29
CA GLN A 56 7.17 -14.77 9.55
C GLN A 56 5.89 -13.99 9.85
N VAL A 57 5.91 -12.67 9.64
CA VAL A 57 4.72 -11.82 9.82
C VAL A 57 3.57 -12.33 8.95
N LEU A 58 3.82 -12.58 7.66
CA LEU A 58 2.79 -13.08 6.73
C LEU A 58 2.30 -14.50 7.07
N ALA A 59 3.18 -15.35 7.61
CA ALA A 59 2.82 -16.69 8.03
C ALA A 59 1.93 -16.68 9.28
N TYR A 60 2.29 -15.89 10.29
CA TYR A 60 1.53 -15.80 11.54
C TYR A 60 0.24 -15.00 11.41
N SER A 61 0.19 -14.02 10.49
CA SER A 61 -1.00 -13.19 10.30
C SER A 61 -2.13 -13.94 9.58
N ASN A 62 -1.85 -15.11 9.01
CA ASN A 62 -2.82 -15.92 8.27
C ASN A 62 -3.57 -15.10 7.21
N VAL A 63 -2.88 -14.24 6.47
CA VAL A 63 -3.50 -13.48 5.39
C VAL A 63 -3.77 -14.41 4.20
N TYR A 64 -5.03 -14.44 3.74
CA TYR A 64 -5.53 -15.27 2.65
C TYR A 64 -6.48 -14.51 1.71
N ALA A 65 -6.70 -15.03 0.50
CA ALA A 65 -7.61 -14.43 -0.46
C ALA A 65 -9.05 -14.37 0.08
N GLY A 66 -9.63 -13.17 0.15
CA GLY A 66 -10.99 -12.95 0.64
C GLY A 66 -11.08 -12.45 2.08
N CYS A 67 -9.99 -12.45 2.86
CA CYS A 67 -10.01 -11.96 4.23
C CYS A 67 -10.09 -10.42 4.29
N GLN A 68 -10.58 -9.91 5.43
CA GLN A 68 -10.39 -8.51 5.81
C GLN A 68 -9.19 -8.40 6.77
N ALA A 69 -8.08 -7.85 6.30
CA ALA A 69 -6.89 -7.62 7.13
C ALA A 69 -6.83 -6.16 7.61
N LEU A 70 -6.64 -5.95 8.90
CA LEU A 70 -6.35 -4.64 9.49
C LEU A 70 -4.83 -4.48 9.65
N VAL A 71 -4.25 -3.48 8.99
CA VAL A 71 -2.80 -3.31 8.94
C VAL A 71 -2.41 -1.90 9.36
N PHE A 72 -1.55 -1.79 10.37
CA PHE A 72 -0.91 -0.53 10.75
C PHE A 72 0.57 -0.61 10.34
N ASP A 73 0.98 0.16 9.32
CA ASP A 73 2.29 0.02 8.67
C ASP A 73 3.01 1.38 8.58
N THR A 74 4.14 1.52 9.28
CA THR A 74 5.08 2.64 9.16
C THR A 74 6.38 2.26 8.42
N CYS A 75 6.43 1.07 7.80
CA CYS A 75 7.54 0.55 7.01
C CYS A 75 7.39 0.87 5.51
N MET A 76 7.07 2.12 5.16
CA MET A 76 6.89 2.59 3.77
C MET A 76 5.80 1.85 2.96
N GLY A 77 4.91 1.09 3.62
CA GLY A 77 3.89 0.28 2.94
C GLY A 77 4.39 -1.08 2.44
N VAL A 78 5.57 -1.54 2.87
CA VAL A 78 6.10 -2.85 2.49
C VAL A 78 5.21 -3.98 3.02
N VAL A 79 4.69 -3.83 4.25
CA VAL A 79 3.84 -4.85 4.88
C VAL A 79 2.45 -4.83 4.26
N VAL A 80 1.89 -3.64 4.00
CA VAL A 80 0.63 -3.49 3.25
C VAL A 80 0.72 -4.11 1.86
N ALA A 81 1.80 -3.83 1.11
CA ALA A 81 2.01 -4.41 -0.21
C ALA A 81 2.16 -5.93 -0.16
N ALA A 82 2.88 -6.45 0.85
CA ALA A 82 3.01 -7.89 1.05
C ALA A 82 1.68 -8.58 1.32
N CYS A 83 0.79 -7.94 2.07
CA CYS A 83 -0.57 -8.41 2.26
C CYS A 83 -1.38 -8.35 0.95
N ALA A 84 -1.25 -7.27 0.18
CA ALA A 84 -1.96 -7.11 -1.10
C ALA A 84 -1.55 -8.20 -2.12
N ASP A 85 -0.27 -8.56 -2.16
CA ASP A 85 0.25 -9.67 -2.98
C ASP A 85 -0.37 -11.02 -2.57
N ARG A 86 -0.63 -11.23 -1.27
CA ARG A 86 -1.26 -12.45 -0.74
C ARG A 86 -2.78 -12.52 -0.96
N LEU A 87 -3.47 -11.38 -0.94
CA LEU A 87 -4.91 -11.29 -1.22
C LEU A 87 -5.21 -11.45 -2.71
N ASP A 88 -4.27 -11.06 -3.58
CA ASP A 88 -4.39 -11.12 -5.04
C ASP A 88 -5.67 -10.48 -5.61
N GLY A 89 -6.13 -9.39 -4.98
CA GLY A 89 -7.36 -8.69 -5.39
C GLY A 89 -8.66 -9.25 -4.78
N HIS A 90 -8.59 -10.21 -3.87
CA HIS A 90 -9.74 -10.77 -3.15
C HIS A 90 -9.71 -10.39 -1.68
N GLY A 91 -10.83 -9.84 -1.17
CA GLY A 91 -10.92 -9.36 0.21
C GLY A 91 -10.53 -7.88 0.31
N ARG A 92 -10.09 -7.44 1.48
CA ARG A 92 -9.76 -6.03 1.74
C ARG A 92 -8.64 -5.89 2.76
N ILE A 93 -7.85 -4.84 2.62
CA ILE A 93 -6.84 -4.40 3.59
C ILE A 93 -7.26 -3.03 4.09
N LEU A 94 -7.68 -2.94 5.35
CA LEU A 94 -7.88 -1.69 6.04
C LEU A 94 -6.52 -1.20 6.54
N ALA A 95 -5.89 -0.32 5.78
CA ALA A 95 -4.53 0.16 6.03
C ALA A 95 -4.56 1.45 6.86
N ALA A 96 -4.43 1.29 8.18
CA ALA A 96 -4.39 2.39 9.13
C ALA A 96 -3.06 3.17 9.00
N PHE A 97 -3.15 4.50 9.02
CA PHE A 97 -1.98 5.37 9.10
C PHE A 97 -2.19 6.50 10.11
N ALA A 98 -1.10 6.89 10.77
CA ALA A 98 -1.05 8.06 11.63
C ALA A 98 -0.22 9.14 10.93
N GLY A 99 -0.82 10.30 10.65
CA GLY A 99 -0.17 11.41 9.95
C GLY A 99 -1.06 12.06 8.90
N GLN A 100 -0.57 13.11 8.23
CA GLN A 100 -1.38 13.83 7.25
C GLN A 100 -1.72 12.98 6.02
N GLN A 101 -0.84 12.05 5.63
CA GLN A 101 -1.01 11.17 4.48
C GLN A 101 -0.41 9.79 4.79
N HIS A 102 -0.93 8.76 4.13
CA HIS A 102 -0.34 7.43 4.20
C HIS A 102 1.01 7.38 3.48
N HIS A 103 1.99 6.70 4.07
CA HIS A 103 3.34 6.56 3.51
C HIS A 103 3.54 5.18 2.87
N PHE A 104 2.82 4.89 1.78
CA PHE A 104 2.83 3.59 1.10
C PHE A 104 3.61 3.59 -0.23
N ASP A 105 4.72 4.32 -0.31
CA ASP A 105 5.47 4.45 -1.57
C ASP A 105 6.10 3.13 -2.06
N ALA A 106 6.32 2.17 -1.17
CA ALA A 106 6.82 0.85 -1.56
C ALA A 106 5.83 0.12 -2.49
N MET A 107 4.51 0.33 -2.33
CA MET A 107 3.48 -0.26 -3.20
C MET A 107 3.72 0.06 -4.68
N LYS A 108 4.17 1.28 -4.99
CA LYS A 108 4.45 1.72 -6.38
C LYS A 108 5.61 0.96 -7.03
N ARG A 109 6.40 0.21 -6.25
CA ARG A 109 7.49 -0.64 -6.74
C ARG A 109 7.00 -2.03 -7.12
N PHE A 110 5.85 -2.43 -6.61
CA PHE A 110 5.16 -3.64 -7.03
C PHE A 110 4.46 -3.39 -8.36
N ASN A 111 4.39 -4.41 -9.18
CA ASN A 111 3.69 -4.37 -10.47
C ASN A 111 2.24 -4.87 -10.28
N PHE A 112 1.52 -4.27 -9.34
CA PHE A 112 0.16 -4.69 -9.00
C PHE A 112 -0.83 -4.32 -10.10
N SER A 113 -1.82 -5.19 -10.29
CA SER A 113 -2.98 -4.88 -11.11
C SER A 113 -3.94 -3.93 -10.39
N GLU A 114 -4.82 -3.26 -11.13
CA GLU A 114 -5.85 -2.38 -10.53
C GLU A 114 -6.70 -3.12 -9.49
N ARG A 115 -6.93 -4.42 -9.66
CA ARG A 115 -7.66 -5.27 -8.70
C ARG A 115 -6.89 -5.41 -7.39
N GLN A 116 -5.60 -5.66 -7.46
CA GLN A 116 -4.73 -5.78 -6.28
C GLN A 116 -4.55 -4.43 -5.57
N GLU A 117 -4.52 -3.32 -6.30
CA GLU A 117 -4.50 -1.99 -5.70
C GLU A 117 -5.83 -1.64 -5.02
N ALA A 118 -6.96 -2.02 -5.62
CA ALA A 118 -8.30 -1.71 -5.13
C ALA A 118 -8.63 -2.34 -3.76
N VAL A 119 -7.98 -3.45 -3.39
CA VAL A 119 -8.19 -4.05 -2.06
C VAL A 119 -7.57 -3.23 -0.93
N VAL A 120 -6.63 -2.33 -1.23
CA VAL A 120 -5.95 -1.52 -0.21
C VAL A 120 -6.75 -0.25 0.06
N VAL A 121 -7.30 -0.16 1.26
CA VAL A 121 -8.13 0.93 1.72
C VAL A 121 -7.38 1.70 2.81
N PRO A 122 -6.64 2.77 2.46
CA PRO A 122 -5.98 3.61 3.45
C PRO A 122 -7.00 4.42 4.25
N PHE A 123 -6.87 4.44 5.57
CA PHE A 123 -7.69 5.27 6.43
C PHE A 123 -6.88 5.87 7.58
N HIS A 124 -7.23 7.09 7.99
CA HIS A 124 -6.55 7.77 9.09
C HIS A 124 -7.06 7.23 10.42
N THR A 125 -6.18 7.05 11.42
CA THR A 125 -6.57 6.51 12.73
C THR A 125 -7.67 7.28 13.44
N THR A 126 -7.89 8.56 13.13
CA THR A 126 -9.02 9.34 13.68
C THR A 126 -10.39 8.73 13.37
N GLU A 127 -10.52 7.94 12.31
CA GLU A 127 -11.78 7.26 12.00
C GLU A 127 -12.13 6.21 13.07
N ILE A 128 -11.16 5.64 13.76
CA ILE A 128 -11.36 4.69 14.87
C ILE A 128 -12.04 5.39 16.05
N GLY A 129 -11.59 6.60 16.39
CA GLY A 129 -12.20 7.40 17.46
C GLY A 129 -13.67 7.76 17.21
N LYS A 130 -14.08 7.84 15.93
CA LYS A 130 -15.47 8.13 15.54
C LYS A 130 -16.39 6.91 15.58
N LEU A 131 -15.85 5.70 15.78
CA LEU A 131 -16.67 4.47 15.84
C LEU A 131 -17.58 4.43 17.07
N VAL A 132 -17.30 5.24 18.10
CA VAL A 132 -18.15 5.33 19.30
C VAL A 132 -19.51 5.96 18.99
N GLU A 133 -19.56 6.84 17.98
CA GLU A 133 -20.79 7.50 17.59
C GLU A 133 -21.68 6.51 16.82
N PRO A 134 -22.97 6.36 17.19
CA PRO A 134 -23.90 5.55 16.43
C PRO A 134 -24.15 6.24 15.09
N GLU A 135 -23.76 5.57 14.01
CA GLU A 135 -24.06 5.98 12.64
C GLU A 135 -24.94 4.93 12.00
N GLU A 136 -25.85 5.37 11.13
CA GLU A 136 -26.63 4.47 10.29
C GLU A 136 -25.68 3.73 9.35
N GLU A 137 -25.88 2.42 9.18
CA GLU A 137 -25.10 1.62 8.24
C GLU A 137 -25.35 2.11 6.81
N GLU A 138 -24.48 3.00 6.32
CA GLU A 138 -24.44 3.35 4.90
C GLU A 138 -24.04 2.12 4.06
N PRO A 139 -24.90 1.66 3.13
CA PRO A 139 -24.56 0.55 2.26
C PRO A 139 -23.36 0.92 1.37
N ASP A 140 -22.54 -0.07 1.05
CA ASP A 140 -21.44 0.12 0.10
C ASP A 140 -21.98 0.64 -1.25
N GLU A 141 -21.31 1.64 -1.80
CA GLU A 141 -21.69 2.18 -3.10
C GLU A 141 -21.54 1.11 -4.18
N SER A 142 -22.62 0.89 -4.94
CA SER A 142 -22.54 0.02 -6.12
C SER A 142 -21.57 0.61 -7.15
N PRO A 143 -20.94 -0.22 -8.01
CA PRO A 143 -20.09 0.29 -9.08
C PRO A 143 -20.78 1.34 -9.97
N GLU A 144 -22.10 1.19 -10.14
CA GLU A 144 -22.96 2.11 -10.90
C GLU A 144 -23.11 3.47 -10.19
N ALA A 145 -23.27 3.47 -8.86
CA ALA A 145 -23.34 4.69 -8.06
C ALA A 145 -22.01 5.45 -8.06
N VAL A 146 -20.89 4.72 -7.96
CA VAL A 146 -19.54 5.30 -8.05
C VAL A 146 -19.31 5.96 -9.42
N GLU A 147 -19.67 5.28 -10.51
CA GLU A 147 -19.53 5.84 -11.86
C GLU A 147 -20.49 7.03 -12.07
N ALA A 148 -21.72 6.98 -11.55
CA ALA A 148 -22.65 8.10 -11.61
C ALA A 148 -22.08 9.34 -10.90
N ARG A 149 -21.52 9.18 -9.70
CA ARG A 149 -20.84 10.26 -8.97
C ARG A 149 -19.64 10.80 -9.75
N ALA A 150 -18.82 9.92 -10.32
CA ALA A 150 -17.67 10.32 -11.12
C ALA A 150 -18.11 11.14 -12.34
N ARG A 151 -19.17 10.71 -13.03
CA ARG A 151 -19.72 11.40 -14.20
C ARG A 151 -20.21 12.80 -13.87
N VAL A 152 -20.96 12.96 -12.77
CA VAL A 152 -21.41 14.28 -12.30
C VAL A 152 -20.22 15.23 -12.07
N LEU A 153 -19.15 14.75 -11.43
CA LEU A 153 -17.96 15.55 -11.17
C LEU A 153 -17.14 15.86 -12.42
N ILE A 154 -17.10 14.94 -13.40
CA ILE A 154 -16.44 15.14 -14.69
C ILE A 154 -17.16 16.23 -15.48
N ASP A 155 -18.49 16.14 -15.57
CA ASP A 155 -19.36 17.05 -16.32
C ASP A 155 -19.43 18.44 -15.68
N THR A 156 -19.18 18.54 -14.37
CA THR A 156 -19.10 19.82 -13.66
C THR A 156 -17.76 20.50 -13.95
N TYR A 157 -17.75 21.69 -14.54
CA TYR A 157 -16.54 22.48 -14.79
C TYR A 157 -16.42 23.63 -13.78
N PRO A 158 -15.62 23.47 -12.71
CA PRO A 158 -15.35 24.57 -11.80
C PRO A 158 -14.54 25.68 -12.50
N GLU A 159 -14.68 26.92 -12.04
CA GLU A 159 -14.13 28.13 -12.68
C GLU A 159 -12.64 28.01 -13.04
N PHE A 160 -11.82 27.48 -12.13
CA PHE A 160 -10.38 27.30 -12.35
C PHE A 160 -10.05 26.37 -13.55
N VAL A 161 -10.94 25.43 -13.89
CA VAL A 161 -10.78 24.54 -15.05
C VAL A 161 -11.06 25.32 -16.32
N VAL A 162 -12.12 26.14 -16.33
CA VAL A 162 -12.50 26.98 -17.46
C VAL A 162 -11.39 28.00 -17.77
N GLU A 163 -10.87 28.67 -16.75
CA GLU A 163 -9.74 29.60 -16.88
C GLU A 163 -8.50 28.91 -17.46
N LYS A 164 -8.15 27.73 -16.94
CA LYS A 164 -7.01 26.96 -17.43
C LYS A 164 -7.20 26.51 -18.88
N MET A 165 -8.41 26.08 -19.25
CA MET A 165 -8.75 25.73 -20.63
C MET A 165 -8.67 26.93 -21.58
N ALA A 166 -9.01 28.13 -21.11
CA ALA A 166 -8.89 29.37 -21.89
C ALA A 166 -7.41 29.74 -22.17
N THR A 167 -6.49 29.42 -21.24
CA THR A 167 -5.04 29.66 -21.47
C THR A 167 -4.39 28.68 -22.44
N LEU A 168 -5.04 27.53 -22.70
CA LEU A 168 -4.54 26.50 -23.61
C LEU A 168 -5.03 26.80 -25.02
N THR A 169 -4.14 27.15 -25.95
CA THR A 169 -4.50 27.48 -27.34
C THR A 169 -4.65 26.25 -28.24
N ASP A 170 -4.01 25.14 -27.87
CA ASP A 170 -3.97 23.89 -28.64
C ASP A 170 -5.04 22.91 -28.14
N GLU A 171 -5.95 22.49 -29.03
CA GLU A 171 -7.01 21.53 -28.75
C GLU A 171 -6.46 20.17 -28.27
N ALA A 172 -5.30 19.75 -28.77
CA ALA A 172 -4.67 18.50 -28.31
C ALA A 172 -4.30 18.56 -26.81
N LYS A 173 -3.77 19.71 -26.36
CA LYS A 173 -3.39 19.91 -24.96
C LYS A 173 -4.61 20.08 -24.04
N LYS A 174 -5.69 20.68 -24.55
CA LYS A 174 -6.98 20.74 -23.83
C LYS A 174 -7.50 19.32 -23.57
N ASN A 175 -7.53 18.48 -24.62
CA ASN A 175 -8.00 17.10 -24.51
C ASN A 175 -7.14 16.27 -23.56
N GLU A 176 -5.80 16.37 -23.63
CA GLU A 176 -4.90 15.68 -22.71
C GLU A 176 -5.13 16.12 -21.25
N TYR A 177 -5.36 17.41 -21.02
CA TYR A 177 -5.67 17.95 -19.69
C TYR A 177 -7.00 17.40 -19.15
N LEU A 178 -8.05 17.36 -19.99
CA LEU A 178 -9.35 16.80 -19.61
C LEU A 178 -9.26 15.30 -19.32
N GLN A 179 -8.59 14.53 -20.15
CA GLN A 179 -8.39 13.08 -19.91
C GLN A 179 -7.66 12.81 -18.59
N ARG A 180 -6.61 13.59 -18.29
CA ARG A 180 -5.89 13.49 -17.01
C ARG A 180 -6.78 13.86 -15.82
N ARG A 181 -7.63 14.89 -15.98
CA ARG A 181 -8.60 15.31 -14.96
C ARG A 181 -9.65 14.23 -14.73
N GLU A 182 -10.23 13.68 -15.78
CA GLU A 182 -11.19 12.58 -15.70
C GLU A 182 -10.61 11.35 -14.99
N ALA A 183 -9.40 10.92 -15.38
CA ALA A 183 -8.73 9.81 -14.74
C ALA A 183 -8.48 10.07 -13.24
N ARG A 184 -8.17 11.32 -12.86
CA ARG A 184 -8.02 11.72 -11.46
C ARG A 184 -9.35 11.66 -10.71
N ILE A 185 -10.44 12.16 -11.30
CA ILE A 185 -11.78 12.14 -10.69
C ILE A 185 -12.23 10.69 -10.51
N ARG A 186 -12.12 9.84 -11.53
CA ARG A 186 -12.46 8.41 -11.42
C ARG A 186 -11.67 7.72 -10.31
N ARG A 187 -10.36 7.95 -10.23
CA ARG A 187 -9.52 7.42 -9.13
C ARG A 187 -9.93 7.94 -7.76
N GLN A 188 -10.39 9.18 -7.66
CA GLN A 188 -10.85 9.76 -6.40
C GLN A 188 -12.21 9.17 -5.99
N CYS A 189 -13.13 9.01 -6.93
CA CYS A 189 -14.44 8.41 -6.70
C CYS A 189 -14.36 6.90 -6.43
N ALA A 190 -13.37 6.21 -6.98
CA ALA A 190 -13.12 4.80 -6.71
C ALA A 190 -12.66 4.53 -5.26
N LYS A 191 -12.21 5.57 -4.54
CA LYS A 191 -11.90 5.43 -3.11
C LYS A 191 -13.21 5.32 -2.33
N PRO A 192 -13.28 4.41 -1.36
CA PRO A 192 -14.46 4.27 -0.53
C PRO A 192 -14.69 5.54 0.30
N LEU A 193 -15.96 5.83 0.55
CA LEU A 193 -16.36 6.93 1.43
C LEU A 193 -15.92 6.64 2.88
N PRO A 194 -15.66 7.68 3.68
CA PRO A 194 -15.35 7.50 5.11
C PRO A 194 -16.45 6.73 5.88
N GLY A 195 -17.73 6.88 5.49
CA GLY A 195 -18.84 6.09 6.04
C GLY A 195 -18.67 4.59 5.81
N SER A 196 -18.42 4.18 4.56
CA SER A 196 -18.16 2.78 4.20
C SER A 196 -16.95 2.20 4.96
N VAL A 197 -15.86 2.97 5.07
CA VAL A 197 -14.67 2.54 5.84
C VAL A 197 -15.02 2.30 7.31
N ARG A 198 -15.80 3.19 7.93
CA ARG A 198 -16.25 3.03 9.31
C ARG A 198 -17.15 1.81 9.47
N ASN A 199 -18.07 1.55 8.54
CA ASN A 199 -18.86 0.32 8.54
C ASN A 199 -18.00 -0.94 8.48
N TRP A 200 -16.98 -0.95 7.61
CA TRP A 200 -16.03 -2.07 7.54
C TRP A 200 -15.18 -2.23 8.79
N LEU A 201 -14.84 -1.15 9.48
CA LEU A 201 -14.15 -1.20 10.78
C LEU A 201 -15.05 -1.70 11.91
N ARG A 202 -16.37 -1.44 11.86
CA ARG A 202 -17.34 -2.02 12.81
C ARG A 202 -17.48 -3.53 12.63
N HIS A 203 -17.32 -4.01 11.40
CA HIS A 203 -17.16 -5.44 11.16
C HIS A 203 -15.76 -5.89 11.59
N THR A 204 -15.70 -7.01 12.31
CA THR A 204 -14.43 -7.55 12.81
C THR A 204 -13.52 -7.98 11.66
N SER A 205 -12.23 -7.66 11.77
CA SER A 205 -11.20 -8.11 10.83
C SER A 205 -10.72 -9.52 11.14
N ASP A 206 -10.28 -10.26 10.12
CA ASP A 206 -9.78 -11.65 10.23
C ASP A 206 -8.30 -11.72 10.62
N SER A 207 -7.59 -10.60 10.59
CA SER A 207 -6.17 -10.51 10.89
C SER A 207 -5.80 -9.08 11.29
N LEU A 208 -4.90 -8.94 12.28
CA LEU A 208 -4.32 -7.66 12.69
C LEU A 208 -2.80 -7.72 12.53
N ILE A 209 -2.22 -6.76 11.79
CA ILE A 209 -0.78 -6.69 11.57
C ILE A 209 -0.28 -5.31 11.99
N ILE A 210 0.71 -5.26 12.88
CA ILE A 210 1.27 -4.02 13.40
C ILE A 210 2.77 -3.99 13.12
N ALA A 211 3.16 -3.19 12.12
CA ALA A 211 4.55 -2.89 11.80
C ALA A 211 4.79 -1.40 12.01
N THR A 212 5.16 -1.02 13.23
CA THR A 212 5.17 0.39 13.65
C THR A 212 6.46 0.82 14.33
N GLU A 213 6.77 2.11 14.21
CA GLU A 213 7.78 2.81 15.02
C GLU A 213 7.18 3.39 16.32
N PHE A 214 5.86 3.42 16.46
CA PHE A 214 5.17 3.88 17.67
C PHE A 214 5.20 2.81 18.78
N ASN A 215 4.63 3.12 19.95
CA ASN A 215 4.49 2.13 21.02
C ASN A 215 3.52 1.01 20.58
N PRO A 216 4.01 -0.23 20.38
CA PRO A 216 3.21 -1.31 19.81
C PRO A 216 2.06 -1.73 20.73
N LEU A 217 2.24 -1.65 22.05
CA LEU A 217 1.19 -2.01 23.01
C LEU A 217 0.03 -1.03 22.96
N ALA A 218 0.32 0.27 22.81
CA ALA A 218 -0.72 1.28 22.70
C ALA A 218 -1.56 1.09 21.42
N VAL A 219 -0.88 0.89 20.28
CA VAL A 219 -1.53 0.61 18.99
C VAL A 219 -2.34 -0.68 19.06
N LEU A 220 -1.78 -1.74 19.65
CA LEU A 220 -2.48 -3.00 19.81
C LEU A 220 -3.77 -2.84 20.62
N LEU A 221 -3.72 -2.20 21.79
CA LEU A 221 -4.91 -2.04 22.64
C LEU A 221 -6.02 -1.21 21.95
N GLU A 222 -5.65 -0.27 21.08
CA GLU A 222 -6.60 0.54 20.33
C GLU A 222 -7.23 -0.24 19.16
N LEU A 223 -6.47 -1.10 18.48
CA LEU A 223 -6.94 -1.84 17.30
C LEU A 223 -7.53 -3.22 17.62
N LEU A 224 -7.17 -3.81 18.77
CA LEU A 224 -7.62 -5.15 19.18
C LEU A 224 -9.15 -5.30 19.23
N PRO A 225 -9.96 -4.30 19.64
CA PRO A 225 -11.42 -4.42 19.60
C PRO A 225 -12.00 -4.62 18.20
N LEU A 226 -11.26 -4.27 17.14
CA LEU A 226 -11.66 -4.42 15.74
C LEU A 226 -11.28 -5.79 15.16
N LEU A 227 -10.63 -6.65 15.95
CA LEU A 227 -10.19 -7.98 15.55
C LEU A 227 -11.24 -9.04 15.91
N ALA A 228 -11.49 -9.99 15.02
CA ALA A 228 -12.42 -11.08 15.28
C ALA A 228 -11.90 -12.01 16.40
N PRO A 229 -12.79 -12.65 17.18
CA PRO A 229 -12.38 -13.69 18.10
C PRO A 229 -11.60 -14.80 17.38
N SER A 230 -10.52 -15.28 18.00
CA SER A 230 -9.64 -16.31 17.44
C SER A 230 -8.86 -15.91 16.16
N ALA A 231 -8.96 -14.67 15.70
CA ALA A 231 -8.10 -14.17 14.63
C ALA A 231 -6.68 -13.88 15.16
N PRO A 232 -5.63 -14.10 14.34
CA PRO A 232 -4.27 -13.79 14.74
C PRO A 232 -4.01 -12.28 14.74
N PHE A 233 -3.08 -11.88 15.61
CA PHE A 233 -2.43 -10.58 15.54
C PHE A 233 -0.91 -10.77 15.55
N VAL A 234 -0.18 -9.94 14.80
CA VAL A 234 1.28 -10.02 14.66
C VAL A 234 1.92 -8.63 14.68
#